data_AF-A0A6B3GGX5-F1
#
_entry.id   AF-A0A6B3GGX5-F1
#
_cell.length_a   1.000
_cell.length_b   1.000
_cell.length_c   1.000
_cell.angle_alpha   90.00
_cell.angle_beta   90.00
_cell.angle_gamma   90.00
#
_symmetry.space_group_name_H-M   'P 1'
#
loop_
_entity.id
_entity.type
_entity.pdbx_description
1 polymer ?
#
loop_
_entity_poly.entity_id
_entity_poly.type
_entity_poly.pdbx_seq_one_letter_code
_entity_poly.pdbx_strand_id
1 'polypeptide(L)'
;TWKGPVTERTTGQPHGTLTAVFTEGERGERVVRMSTTISQLGITVTCNSVGTLTSGTAKELNIREATDPDRPSTPGLCTATEADLVFRLADDGTLDYRSKERAAGLPYGKLTRSGD
;
A
#
# COMPACT_ATOMS: atom_id res chain seq x y z
N THR A 1 3.84 12.40 1.09
CA THR A 1 2.92 11.27 1.35
C THR A 1 1.93 11.12 0.22
N TRP A 2 1.42 9.91 -0.02
CA TRP A 2 0.40 9.59 -1.04
C TRP A 2 -0.80 8.91 -0.38
N LYS A 3 -2.01 9.23 -0.85
CA LYS A 3 -3.24 8.70 -0.27
C LYS A 3 -4.34 8.53 -1.31
N GLY A 4 -5.16 7.50 -1.17
CA GLY A 4 -6.32 7.30 -2.04
C GLY A 4 -7.10 6.02 -1.73
N PRO A 5 -8.32 5.89 -2.27
CA PRO A 5 -9.11 4.68 -2.15
C PRO A 5 -8.47 3.54 -2.96
N VAL A 6 -8.66 2.31 -2.48
CA VAL A 6 -8.25 1.09 -3.18
C VAL A 6 -9.43 0.13 -3.33
N THR A 7 -9.35 -0.73 -4.33
CA THR A 7 -10.40 -1.68 -4.72
C THR A 7 -9.78 -3.07 -4.89
N GLU A 8 -10.49 -4.10 -4.45
CA GLU A 8 -10.11 -5.49 -4.72
C GLU A 8 -10.36 -5.83 -6.18
N ARG A 9 -9.35 -6.36 -6.87
CA ARG A 9 -9.52 -6.83 -8.25
C ARG A 9 -10.37 -8.10 -8.31
N THR A 10 -10.34 -8.94 -7.28
CA THR A 10 -11.04 -10.23 -7.27
C THR A 10 -12.55 -10.10 -7.09
N THR A 11 -13.01 -9.09 -6.35
CA THR A 11 -14.42 -8.90 -5.99
C THR A 11 -15.01 -7.60 -6.53
N GLY A 12 -14.18 -6.61 -6.87
CA GLY A 12 -14.61 -5.26 -7.21
C GLY A 12 -15.03 -4.42 -5.99
N GLN A 13 -14.93 -4.96 -4.77
CA GLN A 13 -15.37 -4.26 -3.57
C GLN A 13 -14.35 -3.21 -3.11
N PRO A 14 -14.79 -2.13 -2.43
CA PRO A 14 -13.90 -1.19 -1.78
C PRO A 14 -13.00 -1.87 -0.75
N HIS A 15 -11.69 -1.61 -0.82
CA HIS A 15 -10.68 -2.16 0.08
C HIS A 15 -10.08 -1.07 1.00
N GLY A 16 -10.89 -0.05 1.32
CA GLY A 16 -10.51 1.05 2.18
C GLY A 16 -9.67 2.13 1.51
N THR A 17 -8.97 2.91 2.33
CA THR A 17 -8.08 4.00 1.90
C THR A 17 -6.65 3.68 2.28
N LEU A 18 -5.77 3.62 1.29
CA LEU A 18 -4.33 3.46 1.47
C LEU A 18 -3.68 4.82 1.72
N THR A 19 -2.80 4.89 2.71
CA THR A 19 -1.81 5.95 2.89
C THR A 19 -0.41 5.35 2.77
N ALA A 20 0.41 5.87 1.86
CA ALA A 20 1.79 5.46 1.64
C ALA A 20 2.74 6.64 1.89
N VAL A 21 3.65 6.49 2.85
CA VAL A 21 4.67 7.47 3.21
C VAL A 21 6.01 6.94 2.73
N PHE A 22 6.57 7.58 1.70
CA PHE A 22 7.88 7.22 1.18
C PHE A 22 8.98 8.01 1.90
N THR A 23 10.09 7.34 2.15
CA THR A 23 11.37 7.90 2.58
C THR A 23 12.40 7.65 1.50
N GLU A 24 13.39 8.55 1.37
CA GLU A 24 14.53 8.30 0.49
C GLU A 24 15.28 7.05 0.94
N GLY A 25 15.79 6.30 -0.04
CA GLY A 25 16.57 5.09 0.20
C GLY A 25 16.90 4.35 -1.09
N GLU A 26 17.67 3.28 -0.97
CA GLU A 26 18.16 2.47 -2.06
C GLU A 26 17.63 1.03 -2.05
N ARG A 27 18.01 0.24 -3.07
CA ARG A 27 17.58 -1.16 -3.19
C ARG A 27 18.00 -1.94 -1.95
N GLY A 28 17.07 -2.67 -1.36
CA GLY A 28 17.27 -3.46 -0.13
C GLY A 28 16.87 -2.73 1.14
N GLU A 29 16.59 -1.42 1.07
CA GLU A 29 16.14 -0.63 2.22
C GLU A 29 14.62 -0.53 2.29
N ARG A 30 14.11 -0.28 3.51
CA ARG A 30 12.70 0.06 3.72
C ARG A 30 12.45 1.51 3.30
N VAL A 31 11.70 1.69 2.22
CA VAL A 31 11.48 3.01 1.60
C VAL A 31 10.05 3.48 1.69
N VAL A 32 9.12 2.63 2.14
CA VAL A 32 7.71 3.01 2.27
C VAL A 32 7.10 2.40 3.52
N ARG A 33 6.38 3.22 4.28
CA ARG A 33 5.50 2.79 5.35
C ARG A 33 4.06 3.04 4.93
N MET A 34 3.21 2.04 5.09
CA MET A 34 1.85 2.04 4.58
C MET A 34 0.83 1.77 5.69
N SER A 35 -0.37 2.31 5.49
CA SER A 35 -1.52 2.08 6.35
C SER A 35 -2.78 2.06 5.50
N THR A 36 -3.51 0.96 5.51
CA THR A 36 -4.80 0.83 4.85
C THR A 36 -5.89 0.84 5.92
N THR A 37 -6.77 1.85 5.86
CA THR A 37 -7.91 1.96 6.78
C THR A 37 -9.18 1.52 6.06
N ILE A 38 -9.86 0.51 6.60
CA ILE A 38 -11.11 -0.02 6.09
C ILE A 38 -12.18 0.26 7.15
N SER A 39 -13.22 1.00 6.79
CA SER A 39 -14.33 1.33 7.68
C SER A 39 -15.64 0.80 7.09
N GLN A 40 -16.26 -0.17 7.78
CA GLN A 40 -17.55 -0.73 7.42
C GLN A 40 -18.38 -1.00 8.69
N LEU A 41 -19.67 -0.65 8.66
CA LEU A 41 -20.63 -0.96 9.74
C LEU A 41 -20.16 -0.55 11.15
N GLY A 42 -19.45 0.56 11.28
CA GLY A 42 -18.95 1.08 12.56
C GLY A 42 -17.67 0.42 13.08
N ILE A 43 -17.09 -0.53 12.34
CA ILE A 43 -15.80 -1.14 12.64
C ILE A 43 -14.73 -0.51 11.75
N THR A 44 -13.61 -0.10 12.35
CA THR A 44 -12.43 0.38 11.63
C THR A 44 -11.29 -0.62 11.80
N VAL A 45 -10.86 -1.19 10.68
CA VAL A 45 -9.68 -2.05 10.57
C VAL A 45 -8.53 -1.22 10.03
N THR A 46 -7.37 -1.31 10.65
CA THR A 46 -6.13 -0.69 10.18
C THR A 46 -5.08 -1.76 9.93
N CYS A 47 -4.66 -1.90 8.69
CA CYS A 47 -3.57 -2.79 8.29
C CYS A 47 -2.32 -1.97 8.02
N ASN A 48 -1.25 -2.24 8.76
CA ASN A 48 0.02 -1.53 8.68
C ASN A 48 1.10 -2.43 8.11
N SER A 49 1.86 -1.87 7.17
CA SER A 49 2.92 -2.59 6.48
C SER A 49 4.11 -1.68 6.18
N VAL A 50 5.25 -2.30 5.93
CA VAL A 50 6.47 -1.66 5.45
C VAL A 50 6.89 -2.31 4.14
N GLY A 51 7.55 -1.53 3.29
CA GLY A 51 7.97 -1.97 1.98
C GLY A 51 9.47 -1.76 1.74
N THR A 52 10.15 -2.82 1.36
CA THR A 52 11.56 -2.82 0.95
C THR A 52 11.67 -2.60 -0.57
N LEU A 53 12.55 -1.70 -1.01
CA LEU A 53 12.77 -1.45 -2.44
C LEU A 53 13.48 -2.63 -3.10
N THR A 54 12.86 -3.26 -4.09
CA THR A 54 13.49 -4.35 -4.87
C THR A 54 14.07 -3.84 -6.18
N SER A 55 13.41 -2.89 -6.83
CA SER A 55 13.93 -2.16 -8.00
C SER A 55 13.16 -0.87 -8.23
N GLY A 56 13.74 0.06 -8.98
CA GLY A 56 13.08 1.33 -9.27
C GLY A 56 13.63 2.02 -10.51
N THR A 57 12.80 2.89 -11.06
CA THR A 57 13.13 3.89 -12.07
C THR A 57 12.55 5.23 -11.62
N ALA A 58 12.74 6.29 -12.42
CA ALA A 58 12.13 7.59 -12.13
C ALA A 58 10.59 7.57 -12.06
N LYS A 59 9.92 6.59 -12.69
CA LYS A 59 8.46 6.50 -12.77
C LYS A 59 7.84 5.26 -12.14
N GLU A 60 8.64 4.29 -11.69
CA GLU A 60 8.11 3.04 -11.15
C GLU A 60 8.99 2.51 -10.04
N LEU A 61 8.37 2.08 -8.94
CA LEU A 61 9.02 1.40 -7.82
C LEU A 61 8.38 0.02 -7.64
N ASN A 62 9.23 -1.00 -7.55
CA ASN A 62 8.84 -2.35 -7.17
C ASN A 62 9.26 -2.57 -5.72
N ILE A 63 8.30 -2.98 -4.90
CA ILE A 63 8.43 -3.04 -3.45
C ILE A 63 8.09 -4.46 -2.98
N ARG A 64 8.85 -5.00 -2.03
CA ARG A 64 8.49 -6.18 -1.26
C ARG A 64 7.84 -5.74 0.05
N GLU A 65 6.56 -6.03 0.22
CA GLU A 65 5.78 -5.70 1.40
C GLU A 65 5.89 -6.78 2.47
N ALA A 66 5.93 -6.35 3.73
CA ALA A 66 5.76 -7.17 4.92
C ALA A 66 4.98 -6.38 5.99
N THR A 67 4.46 -7.07 7.00
CA THR A 67 3.81 -6.42 8.16
C THR A 67 4.77 -5.46 8.86
N ASP A 68 4.27 -4.32 9.34
CA ASP A 68 5.07 -3.35 10.09
C ASP A 68 5.32 -3.87 11.54
N PRO A 69 6.56 -4.20 11.93
CA PRO A 69 6.84 -4.70 13.27
C PRO A 69 6.73 -3.60 14.35
N ASP A 70 6.87 -2.34 13.97
CA ASP A 70 6.85 -1.20 14.91
C ASP A 70 5.43 -0.64 15.09
N ARG A 71 4.52 -0.95 14.16
CA ARG A 71 3.14 -0.46 14.17
C ARG A 71 2.17 -1.61 13.91
N PRO A 72 1.67 -2.29 14.96
CA PRO A 72 0.81 -3.45 14.77
C PRO A 72 -0.51 -3.10 14.07
N SER A 73 -0.97 -4.00 13.22
CA SER A 73 -2.30 -3.97 12.60
C SER A 73 -3.40 -4.31 13.61
N THR A 74 -4.66 -4.03 13.26
CA THR A 74 -5.82 -4.56 14.00
C THR A 74 -5.74 -6.09 14.05
N PRO A 75 -5.71 -6.71 15.25
CA PRO A 75 -5.49 -8.15 15.38
C PRO A 75 -6.55 -9.00 14.66
N GLY A 76 -6.11 -10.04 13.94
CA GLY A 76 -6.98 -11.05 13.33
C GLY A 76 -7.78 -10.62 12.10
N LEU A 77 -7.64 -9.37 11.64
CA LEU A 77 -8.45 -8.82 10.54
C LEU A 77 -7.62 -8.40 9.31
N CYS A 78 -6.30 -8.47 9.39
CA CYS A 78 -5.38 -8.18 8.29
C CYS A 78 -4.62 -9.45 7.91
N THR A 79 -4.25 -9.55 6.65
CA THR A 79 -3.32 -10.57 6.18
C THR A 79 -1.91 -10.29 6.69
N ALA A 80 -1.10 -11.36 6.79
CA ALA A 80 0.31 -11.28 7.16
C ALA A 80 1.23 -11.83 6.05
N THR A 81 0.70 -11.97 4.83
CA THR A 81 1.43 -12.55 3.71
C THR A 81 2.31 -11.49 3.09
N GLU A 82 3.59 -11.79 2.90
CA GLU A 82 4.43 -10.90 2.10
C GLU A 82 3.97 -10.88 0.64
N ALA A 83 4.02 -9.70 0.02
CA ALA A 83 3.58 -9.51 -1.35
C ALA A 83 4.47 -8.55 -2.12
N ASP A 84 4.44 -8.63 -3.44
CA ASP A 84 5.05 -7.61 -4.28
C ASP A 84 4.03 -6.49 -4.54
N LEU A 85 4.51 -5.26 -4.47
CA LEU A 85 3.77 -4.06 -4.83
C LEU A 85 4.44 -3.34 -5.99
N VAL A 86 3.63 -2.65 -6.78
CA VAL A 86 4.08 -1.74 -7.83
C VAL A 86 3.45 -0.38 -7.58
N PHE A 87 4.31 0.65 -7.52
CA PHE A 87 3.91 2.04 -7.51
C PHE A 87 4.40 2.69 -8.81
N ARG A 88 3.50 3.30 -9.58
CA ARG A 88 3.85 3.95 -10.85
C ARG A 88 3.38 5.40 -10.85
N LEU A 89 4.29 6.33 -11.07
CA LEU A 89 3.97 7.75 -11.23
C LEU A 89 3.41 7.98 -12.63
N ALA A 90 2.17 8.43 -12.68
CA ALA A 90 1.48 8.80 -13.91
C ALA A 90 1.84 10.24 -14.32
N ASP A 91 1.64 10.56 -15.60
CA ASP A 91 1.97 11.88 -16.16
C ASP A 91 1.07 13.00 -15.62
N ASP A 92 -0.10 12.64 -15.07
CA ASP A 92 -1.02 13.55 -14.36
C ASP A 92 -0.59 13.85 -12.91
N GLY A 93 0.56 13.32 -12.48
CA GLY A 93 1.09 13.50 -11.13
C GLY A 93 0.44 12.61 -10.06
N THR A 94 -0.42 11.67 -10.45
CA THR A 94 -0.97 10.65 -9.53
C THR A 94 -0.08 9.42 -9.44
N LEU A 95 -0.25 8.63 -8.38
CA LEU A 95 0.53 7.41 -8.15
C LEU A 95 -0.40 6.18 -8.24
N ASP A 96 -0.25 5.41 -9.31
CA ASP A 96 -0.93 4.13 -9.46
C ASP A 96 -0.31 3.10 -8.51
N TYR A 97 -1.14 2.50 -7.65
CA TYR A 97 -0.77 1.45 -6.72
C TYR A 97 -1.37 0.12 -7.14
N ARG A 98 -0.58 -0.96 -7.05
CA ARG A 98 -1.02 -2.34 -7.25
C ARG A 98 -0.33 -3.29 -6.28
N SER A 99 -1.09 -4.14 -5.62
CA SER A 99 -0.59 -5.28 -4.85
C SER A 99 -0.80 -6.60 -5.58
N LYS A 100 0.17 -7.51 -5.46
CA LYS A 100 0.05 -8.92 -5.89
C LYS A 100 -0.45 -9.84 -4.77
N GLU A 101 -0.90 -9.30 -3.64
CA GLU A 101 -1.40 -10.10 -2.53
C GLU A 101 -2.78 -10.72 -2.85
N ARG A 102 -2.81 -12.02 -3.11
CA ARG A 102 -4.06 -12.73 -3.41
C ARG A 102 -5.00 -12.81 -2.20
N ALA A 103 -4.45 -12.94 -0.99
CA ALA A 103 -5.23 -13.05 0.24
C ALA A 103 -6.03 -11.77 0.55
N ALA A 104 -5.55 -10.61 0.09
CA ALA A 104 -6.23 -9.32 0.20
C ALA A 104 -7.03 -8.93 -1.07
N GLY A 105 -7.22 -9.86 -2.01
CA GLY A 105 -8.01 -9.61 -3.21
C GLY A 105 -7.32 -8.76 -4.29
N LEU A 106 -5.98 -8.72 -4.29
CA LEU A 106 -5.15 -7.98 -5.26
C LEU A 106 -5.52 -6.48 -5.32
N PRO A 107 -5.39 -5.75 -4.21
CA PRO A 107 -5.86 -4.37 -4.13
C PRO A 107 -5.10 -3.44 -5.09
N TYR A 108 -5.81 -2.49 -5.68
CA TYR A 108 -5.26 -1.48 -6.58
C TYR A 108 -5.98 -0.15 -6.42
N GLY A 109 -5.34 0.96 -6.79
CA GLY A 109 -5.95 2.27 -6.73
C GLY A 109 -5.06 3.37 -7.31
N LYS A 110 -5.62 4.57 -7.44
CA LYS A 110 -4.90 5.78 -7.82
C LYS A 110 -4.78 6.68 -6.60
N LEU A 111 -3.56 7.00 -6.21
CA LEU A 111 -3.26 7.82 -5.04
C LEU A 111 -2.91 9.24 -5.47
N THR A 112 -3.29 10.22 -4.66
CA THR A 112 -2.90 11.62 -4.83
C THR A 112 -1.90 12.01 -3.75
N ARG A 113 -1.05 13.00 -4.05
CA ARG A 113 -0.18 13.59 -3.03
C ARG A 113 -1.05 14.17 -1.91
N SER A 114 -0.67 13.89 -0.67
CA SER A 114 -1.31 14.47 0.51
C SER A 114 -0.22 14.97 1.46
N GLY A 115 -0.38 16.21 1.94
CA GLY A 115 0.62 16.91 2.74
C GLY A 115 1.75 17.52 1.88
N ASP A 116 2.04 18.79 2.15
CA ASP A 116 3.34 19.42 1.88
C ASP A 116 4.32 19.07 3.00
#